data_AF-A0A7S3YIL4-F1
#
_entry.id   AF-A0A7S3YIL4-F1
#
_cell.length_a   1.000
_cell.length_b   1.000
_cell.length_c   1.000
_cell.angle_alpha   90.00
_cell.angle_beta   90.00
_cell.angle_gamma   90.00
#
_symmetry.space_group_name_H-M   'P 1'
#
loop_
_entity.id
_entity.type
_entity.pdbx_description
1 polymer ?
#
loop_
_entity_poly.entity_id
_entity_poly.type
_entity_poly.pdbx_seq_one_letter_code
_entity_poly.pdbx_strand_id
1 'polypeptide(L)'
;MAWTKDPQVEVDGSMTSLFDTMEDINSSECLAKAKAIAKVDGEVTAVKNMAFVFVKPHANNEAVQKLVKDKFAESKISITKEGKIDGSVIDKKLLIDNHYYSIANKAKLTKPKDLAVPESGKKKFEEKFGLTWEAAIKANMVMNAAEAAKKYNVYDSESSLLTSFVSSTSLNIGKMLRWMQNPSMLVGPRPRIKEISSSLAAVRDPS
;
A
#
# COMPACT_ATOMS: atom_id res chain seq x y z
N MET A 1 -2.32 -18.90 -12.57
CA MET A 1 -3.15 -18.90 -11.35
C MET A 1 -4.02 -17.65 -11.37
N ALA A 2 -5.33 -17.77 -11.54
CA ALA A 2 -6.23 -16.60 -11.61
C ALA A 2 -6.50 -15.98 -10.22
N TRP A 3 -6.44 -16.79 -9.15
CA TRP A 3 -6.70 -16.36 -7.78
C TRP A 3 -5.66 -15.37 -7.23
N THR A 4 -4.43 -15.36 -7.75
CA THR A 4 -3.36 -14.44 -7.32
C THR A 4 -3.55 -13.03 -7.86
N LYS A 5 -4.60 -12.79 -8.66
CA LYS A 5 -4.86 -11.50 -9.33
C LYS A 5 -6.06 -10.76 -8.76
N ASP A 6 -6.39 -10.97 -7.49
CA ASP A 6 -7.50 -10.31 -6.81
C ASP A 6 -8.84 -10.46 -7.59
N PRO A 7 -9.35 -11.71 -7.71
CA PRO A 7 -10.54 -11.99 -8.50
C PRO A 7 -11.76 -11.28 -7.93
N GLN A 8 -12.71 -10.96 -8.81
CA GLN A 8 -14.02 -10.46 -8.41
C GLN A 8 -14.93 -11.63 -8.04
N VAL A 9 -15.53 -11.55 -6.85
CA VAL A 9 -16.45 -12.57 -6.31
C VAL A 9 -17.75 -11.90 -5.89
N GLU A 10 -18.85 -12.63 -6.00
CA GLU A 10 -20.15 -12.16 -5.55
C GLU A 10 -20.28 -12.38 -4.03
N VAL A 11 -20.49 -11.28 -3.30
CA VAL A 11 -20.73 -11.28 -1.85
C VAL A 11 -21.94 -10.40 -1.60
N ASP A 12 -22.95 -10.95 -0.91
CA ASP A 12 -24.20 -10.24 -0.57
C ASP A 12 -24.89 -9.56 -1.77
N GLY A 13 -24.83 -10.20 -2.96
CA GLY A 13 -25.43 -9.70 -4.19
C GLY A 13 -24.65 -8.60 -4.92
N SER A 14 -23.42 -8.31 -4.49
CA SER A 14 -22.52 -7.36 -5.15
C SER A 14 -21.20 -8.01 -5.55
N MET A 15 -20.69 -7.68 -6.74
CA MET A 15 -19.35 -8.09 -7.17
C MET A 15 -18.31 -7.23 -6.46
N THR A 16 -17.38 -7.88 -5.76
CA THR A 16 -16.33 -7.22 -4.98
C THR A 16 -15.00 -7.95 -5.10
N SER A 17 -13.91 -7.30 -4.72
CA SER A 17 -12.58 -7.91 -4.61
C SER A 17 -12.58 -9.02 -3.56
N LEU A 18 -12.11 -10.21 -3.94
CA LEU A 18 -11.92 -11.31 -2.99
C LEU A 18 -10.95 -10.91 -1.89
N PHE A 19 -9.85 -10.22 -2.21
CA PHE A 19 -8.85 -9.84 -1.20
C PHE A 19 -9.41 -8.85 -0.20
N ASP A 20 -10.07 -7.78 -0.67
CA ASP A 20 -10.69 -6.77 0.19
C ASP A 20 -11.73 -7.42 1.14
N THR A 21 -12.45 -8.47 0.70
CA THR A 21 -13.39 -9.18 1.59
C THR A 21 -12.72 -9.98 2.70
N MET A 22 -11.43 -10.31 2.55
CA MET A 22 -10.67 -11.11 3.50
C MET A 22 -9.67 -10.28 4.31
N GLU A 23 -9.67 -8.95 4.16
CA GLU A 23 -8.82 -8.04 4.95
C GLU A 23 -9.34 -7.90 6.39
N ASP A 24 -8.41 -7.61 7.31
CA ASP A 24 -8.67 -7.28 8.72
C ASP A 24 -9.49 -8.32 9.53
N ILE A 25 -9.44 -9.59 9.13
CA ILE A 25 -10.11 -10.70 9.84
C ILE A 25 -9.14 -11.80 10.27
N ASN A 26 -9.46 -12.50 11.35
CA ASN A 26 -8.65 -13.62 11.84
C ASN A 26 -8.68 -14.79 10.84
N SER A 27 -7.65 -15.64 10.86
CA SER A 27 -7.50 -16.76 9.91
C SER A 27 -8.69 -17.73 9.92
N SER A 28 -9.30 -18.01 11.08
CA SER A 28 -10.49 -18.85 11.18
C SER A 28 -11.72 -18.20 10.52
N GLU A 29 -11.91 -16.90 10.74
CA GLU A 29 -13.00 -16.11 10.12
C GLU A 29 -12.78 -15.99 8.61
N CYS A 30 -11.53 -15.77 8.19
CA CYS A 30 -11.12 -15.75 6.79
C CYS A 30 -11.43 -17.08 6.11
N LEU A 31 -11.13 -18.21 6.75
CA LEU A 31 -11.41 -19.53 6.21
C LEU A 31 -12.92 -19.78 6.11
N ALA A 32 -13.69 -19.39 7.13
CA ALA A 32 -15.15 -19.48 7.10
C ALA A 32 -15.76 -18.63 5.97
N LYS A 33 -15.27 -17.40 5.81
CA LYS A 33 -15.72 -16.49 4.75
C LYS A 33 -15.35 -17.00 3.36
N ALA A 34 -14.11 -17.48 3.17
CA ALA A 34 -13.68 -18.08 1.91
C ALA A 34 -14.52 -19.33 1.56
N LYS A 35 -14.84 -20.17 2.54
CA LYS A 35 -15.73 -21.33 2.36
C LYS A 35 -17.12 -20.88 1.90
N ALA A 36 -17.70 -19.87 2.54
CA ALA A 36 -19.01 -19.33 2.19
C ALA A 36 -19.03 -18.77 0.76
N ILE A 37 -18.01 -18.01 0.37
CA ILE A 37 -17.85 -17.46 -0.99
C ILE A 37 -17.71 -18.60 -2.02
N ALA A 38 -16.92 -19.62 -1.70
CA ALA A 38 -16.68 -20.76 -2.59
C ALA A 38 -17.86 -21.75 -2.65
N LYS A 39 -18.86 -21.63 -1.76
CA LYS A 39 -20.01 -22.53 -1.64
C LYS A 39 -19.62 -24.00 -1.50
N VAL A 40 -18.56 -24.27 -0.73
CA VAL A 40 -18.06 -25.63 -0.47
C VAL A 40 -18.44 -26.09 0.94
N ASP A 41 -18.67 -27.39 1.11
CA ASP A 41 -18.99 -28.00 2.40
C ASP A 41 -17.71 -28.42 3.17
N GLY A 42 -17.83 -28.69 4.48
CA GLY A 42 -16.72 -29.13 5.34
C GLY A 42 -16.61 -28.36 6.66
N GLU A 43 -16.02 -28.96 7.68
CA GLU A 43 -15.84 -28.29 8.97
C GLU A 43 -14.73 -27.24 8.87
N VAL A 44 -15.00 -26.00 9.33
CA VAL A 44 -13.99 -24.96 9.47
C VAL A 44 -13.40 -25.08 10.86
N THR A 45 -12.23 -25.71 10.96
CA THR A 45 -11.52 -25.80 12.23
C THR A 45 -10.85 -24.47 12.55
N ALA A 46 -10.81 -24.12 13.83
CA ALA A 46 -10.09 -22.94 14.27
C ALA A 46 -8.60 -23.10 13.93
N VAL A 47 -8.07 -22.17 13.15
CA VAL A 47 -6.66 -22.13 12.75
C VAL A 47 -5.93 -21.00 13.47
N LYS A 48 -4.64 -21.19 13.74
CA LYS A 48 -3.80 -20.17 14.37
C LYS A 48 -3.44 -19.09 13.35
N ASN A 49 -3.58 -17.83 13.74
CA ASN A 49 -3.10 -16.71 12.93
C ASN A 49 -1.60 -16.86 12.65
N MET A 50 -1.21 -16.71 11.39
CA MET A 50 0.17 -16.71 10.93
C MET A 50 0.45 -15.47 10.09
N ALA A 51 1.66 -14.94 10.19
CA ALA A 51 2.09 -13.80 9.41
C ALA A 51 3.47 -14.07 8.80
N PHE A 52 3.70 -13.50 7.62
CA PHE A 52 5.03 -13.37 7.05
C PHE A 52 5.58 -11.98 7.39
N VAL A 53 6.75 -11.92 8.01
CA VAL A 53 7.39 -10.67 8.42
C VAL A 53 8.82 -10.65 7.89
N PHE A 54 9.23 -9.51 7.33
CA PHE A 54 10.60 -9.28 6.89
C PHE A 54 11.12 -7.95 7.45
N VAL A 55 12.43 -7.90 7.74
CA VAL A 55 13.12 -6.67 8.10
C VAL A 55 13.58 -5.99 6.82
N LYS A 56 13.28 -4.69 6.66
CA LYS A 56 13.66 -3.94 5.46
C LYS A 56 15.19 -3.94 5.27
N PRO A 57 15.71 -3.95 4.02
CA PRO A 57 17.14 -4.07 3.76
C PRO A 57 18.02 -3.06 4.53
N HIS A 58 17.65 -1.77 4.56
CA HIS A 58 18.40 -0.73 5.26
C HIS A 58 18.37 -0.84 6.79
N ALA A 59 17.43 -1.60 7.35
CA ALA A 59 17.29 -1.85 8.77
C ALA A 59 17.72 -3.26 9.17
N ASN A 60 18.10 -4.12 8.21
CA ASN A 60 18.37 -5.52 8.44
C ASN A 60 19.78 -5.75 9.02
N ASN A 61 19.94 -5.42 10.29
CA ASN A 61 21.13 -5.69 11.09
C ASN A 61 20.79 -6.53 12.33
N GLU A 62 21.80 -7.04 13.01
CA GLU A 62 21.64 -7.94 14.17
C GLU A 62 20.83 -7.32 15.31
N ALA A 63 21.03 -6.02 15.59
CA ALA A 63 20.31 -5.32 16.65
C ALA A 63 18.80 -5.26 16.38
N VAL A 64 18.41 -4.94 15.14
CA VAL A 64 16.99 -4.90 14.74
C VAL A 64 16.40 -6.30 14.69
N GLN A 65 17.13 -7.30 14.18
CA GLN A 65 16.68 -8.69 14.20
C GLN A 65 16.41 -9.17 15.63
N LYS A 66 17.32 -8.87 16.57
CA LYS A 66 17.14 -9.19 17.98
C LYS A 66 15.91 -8.47 18.56
N LEU A 67 15.77 -7.17 18.30
CA LEU A 67 14.62 -6.38 18.77
C LEU A 67 13.29 -6.99 18.30
N VAL A 68 13.20 -7.39 17.03
CA VAL A 68 11.98 -8.02 16.49
C VAL A 68 11.69 -9.35 17.20
N LYS A 69 12.71 -10.20 17.39
CA LYS A 69 12.57 -11.49 18.09
C LYS A 69 12.10 -11.30 19.53
N ASP A 70 12.70 -10.35 20.25
CA ASP A 70 12.33 -10.03 21.63
C ASP A 70 10.87 -9.56 21.70
N LYS A 71 10.46 -8.65 20.80
CA LYS A 71 9.06 -8.15 20.75
C LYS A 71 8.04 -9.22 20.40
N PHE A 72 8.38 -10.17 19.53
CA PHE A 72 7.52 -11.31 19.26
C PHE A 72 7.38 -12.20 20.48
N ALA A 73 8.47 -12.50 21.18
CA ALA A 73 8.43 -13.30 22.41
C ALA A 73 7.60 -12.60 23.51
N GLU A 74 7.81 -11.31 23.76
CA GLU A 74 7.01 -10.49 24.69
C GLU A 74 5.50 -10.56 24.35
N SER A 75 5.17 -10.55 23.06
CA SER A 75 3.80 -10.62 22.56
C SER A 75 3.25 -12.06 22.43
N LYS A 76 3.99 -13.08 22.88
CA LYS A 76 3.64 -14.50 22.77
C LYS A 76 3.44 -14.98 21.32
N ILE A 77 4.14 -14.36 20.38
CA ILE A 77 4.20 -14.72 18.96
C ILE A 77 5.38 -15.69 18.76
N SER A 78 5.09 -16.87 18.23
CA SER A 78 6.10 -17.89 17.94
C SER A 78 6.60 -17.78 16.51
N ILE A 79 7.93 -17.68 16.33
CA ILE A 79 8.57 -17.79 15.01
C ILE A 79 8.63 -19.27 14.62
N THR A 80 7.90 -19.66 13.58
CA THR A 80 7.85 -21.05 13.09
C THR A 80 8.93 -21.34 12.05
N LYS A 81 9.37 -20.32 11.30
CA LYS A 81 10.43 -20.41 10.31
C LYS A 81 11.09 -19.05 10.15
N GLU A 82 12.41 -19.06 10.02
CA GLU A 82 13.21 -17.89 9.66
C GLU A 82 14.12 -18.20 8.47
N GLY A 83 14.57 -17.16 7.78
CA GLY A 83 15.45 -17.29 6.63
C GLY A 83 15.93 -15.95 6.10
N LYS A 84 16.95 -16.01 5.24
CA LYS A 84 17.50 -14.86 4.54
C LYS A 84 17.18 -14.97 3.05
N ILE A 85 16.80 -13.85 2.45
CA ILE A 85 16.62 -13.74 1.00
C ILE A 85 17.46 -12.55 0.54
N ASP A 86 18.41 -12.80 -0.35
CA ASP A 86 19.24 -11.74 -0.91
C ASP A 86 18.49 -10.94 -1.99
N GLY A 87 18.85 -9.67 -2.15
CA GLY A 87 18.22 -8.76 -3.11
C GLY A 87 18.24 -9.31 -4.54
N SER A 88 19.33 -9.93 -4.96
CA SER A 88 19.45 -10.54 -6.29
C SER A 88 18.42 -11.66 -6.53
N VAL A 89 18.04 -12.40 -5.48
CA VAL A 89 17.00 -13.43 -5.55
C VAL A 89 15.60 -12.79 -5.60
N ILE A 90 15.39 -11.72 -4.82
CA ILE A 90 14.17 -10.94 -4.82
C ILE A 90 13.89 -10.40 -6.23
N ASP A 91 14.89 -9.77 -6.85
CA ASP A 91 14.79 -9.16 -8.17
C ASP A 91 14.55 -10.23 -9.24
N LYS A 92 15.39 -11.28 -9.27
CA LYS A 92 15.29 -12.35 -10.27
C LYS A 92 13.95 -13.08 -10.24
N LYS A 93 13.36 -13.25 -9.04
CA LYS A 93 12.09 -13.94 -8.85
C LYS A 93 10.89 -12.99 -8.76
N LEU A 94 11.11 -11.69 -8.91
CA LEU A 94 10.07 -10.65 -8.81
C LEU A 94 9.24 -10.81 -7.51
N LEU A 95 9.89 -11.16 -6.39
CA LEU A 95 9.17 -11.52 -5.16
C LEU A 95 8.41 -10.33 -4.57
N ILE A 96 8.97 -9.12 -4.68
CA ILE A 96 8.32 -7.88 -4.23
C ILE A 96 7.18 -7.51 -5.16
N ASP A 97 7.35 -7.61 -6.48
CA ASP A 97 6.28 -7.36 -7.43
C ASP A 97 5.12 -8.35 -7.27
N ASN A 98 5.41 -9.61 -6.94
CA ASN A 98 4.40 -10.63 -6.65
C ASN A 98 3.72 -10.40 -5.29
N HIS A 99 4.45 -9.99 -4.26
CA HIS A 99 3.88 -9.72 -2.93
C HIS A 99 3.01 -8.46 -2.92
N TYR A 100 3.42 -7.41 -3.60
CA TYR A 100 2.63 -6.19 -3.80
C TYR A 100 1.81 -6.23 -5.08
N TYR A 101 1.56 -7.41 -5.66
CA TYR A 101 0.93 -7.52 -6.97
C TYR A 101 -0.41 -6.80 -7.03
N SER A 102 -1.25 -6.83 -5.99
CA SER A 102 -2.53 -6.11 -6.00
C SER A 102 -2.35 -4.59 -6.16
N ILE A 103 -1.41 -3.99 -5.43
CA ILE A 103 -1.09 -2.56 -5.50
C ILE A 103 -0.37 -2.23 -6.82
N ALA A 104 0.62 -3.03 -7.20
CA ALA A 104 1.36 -2.86 -8.45
C ALA A 104 0.45 -3.05 -9.67
N ASN A 105 -0.52 -3.96 -9.61
CA ASN A 105 -1.51 -4.21 -10.64
C ASN A 105 -2.44 -3.01 -10.77
N LYS A 106 -3.05 -2.53 -9.66
CA LYS A 106 -3.89 -1.31 -9.68
C LYS A 106 -3.11 -0.06 -10.13
N ALA A 107 -1.82 0.05 -9.78
CA ALA A 107 -0.99 1.21 -10.12
C ALA A 107 -0.38 1.18 -11.53
N LYS A 108 -0.05 0.00 -12.07
CA LYS A 108 0.69 -0.16 -13.34
C LYS A 108 -0.08 -0.88 -14.44
N LEU A 109 -0.86 -1.91 -14.11
CA LEU A 109 -1.38 -2.88 -15.08
C LEU A 109 -2.87 -2.67 -15.38
N THR A 110 -3.70 -2.48 -14.35
CA THR A 110 -5.14 -2.26 -14.49
C THR A 110 -5.40 -0.84 -14.96
N LYS A 111 -6.18 -0.69 -16.04
CA LYS A 111 -6.60 0.63 -16.51
C LYS A 111 -7.83 1.09 -15.73
N PRO A 112 -8.07 2.41 -15.61
CA PRO A 112 -9.23 2.92 -14.89
C PRO A 112 -10.58 2.35 -15.37
N LYS A 113 -10.70 2.08 -16.68
CA LYS A 113 -11.88 1.45 -17.28
C LYS A 113 -12.12 0.00 -16.83
N ASP A 114 -11.08 -0.67 -16.38
CA ASP A 114 -11.09 -2.07 -15.94
C ASP A 114 -11.14 -2.16 -14.40
N LEU A 115 -11.26 -1.02 -13.70
CA LEU A 115 -11.46 -0.99 -12.25
C LEU A 115 -12.94 -1.20 -11.91
N ALA A 116 -13.21 -2.19 -11.08
CA ALA A 116 -14.50 -2.37 -10.43
C ALA A 116 -14.63 -1.37 -9.27
N VAL A 117 -15.03 -0.13 -9.57
CA VAL A 117 -15.27 0.89 -8.55
C VAL A 117 -16.66 0.68 -7.95
N PRO A 118 -16.79 0.47 -6.63
CA PRO A 118 -18.09 0.30 -5.99
C PRO A 118 -18.91 1.59 -6.10
N GLU A 119 -20.25 1.47 -6.07
CA GLU A 119 -21.17 2.61 -6.27
C GLU A 119 -20.93 3.74 -5.25
N SER A 120 -20.62 3.38 -4.00
CA SER A 120 -20.24 4.35 -2.96
C SER A 120 -18.95 5.10 -3.29
N GLY A 121 -18.01 4.45 -4.00
CA GLY A 121 -16.78 5.06 -4.50
C GLY A 121 -17.05 6.01 -5.67
N LYS A 122 -17.94 5.64 -6.59
CA LYS A 122 -18.37 6.52 -7.70
C LYS A 122 -19.05 7.78 -7.19
N LYS A 123 -19.94 7.65 -6.20
CA LYS A 123 -20.61 8.79 -5.57
C LYS A 123 -19.62 9.75 -4.92
N LYS A 124 -18.67 9.22 -4.13
CA LYS A 124 -17.59 10.04 -3.52
C LYS A 124 -16.72 10.73 -4.56
N PHE A 125 -16.45 10.06 -5.69
CA PHE A 125 -15.72 10.65 -6.79
C PHE A 125 -16.50 11.82 -7.42
N GLU A 126 -17.78 11.62 -7.71
CA GLU A 126 -18.64 12.66 -8.27
C GLU A 126 -18.80 13.85 -7.33
N GLU A 127 -19.05 13.62 -6.04
CA GLU A 127 -19.11 14.68 -5.02
C GLU A 127 -17.82 15.50 -4.96
N LYS A 128 -16.66 14.86 -5.19
CA LYS A 128 -15.35 15.51 -5.08
C LYS A 128 -14.95 16.27 -6.34
N PHE A 129 -15.26 15.73 -7.51
CA PHE A 129 -14.77 16.24 -8.79
C PHE A 129 -15.87 16.87 -9.67
N GLY A 130 -17.13 16.78 -9.27
CA GLY A 130 -18.28 17.30 -10.02
C GLY A 130 -18.53 16.57 -11.35
N LEU A 131 -17.99 15.35 -11.50
CA LEU A 131 -18.05 14.56 -12.73
C LEU A 131 -18.23 13.07 -12.36
N THR A 132 -19.11 12.37 -13.08
CA THR A 132 -19.29 10.92 -12.89
C THR A 132 -18.03 10.15 -13.31
N TRP A 133 -17.82 8.99 -12.68
CA TRP A 133 -16.68 8.12 -12.99
C TRP A 133 -16.65 7.70 -14.47
N GLU A 134 -17.82 7.37 -15.03
CA GLU A 134 -17.98 6.97 -16.42
C GLU A 134 -17.69 8.11 -17.39
N ALA A 135 -18.09 9.34 -17.07
CA ALA A 135 -17.77 10.51 -17.88
C ALA A 135 -16.26 10.81 -17.83
N ALA A 136 -15.62 10.66 -16.67
CA ALA A 136 -14.18 10.82 -16.52
C ALA A 136 -13.38 9.79 -17.33
N ILE A 137 -13.84 8.53 -17.38
CA ILE A 137 -13.26 7.48 -18.24
C ILE A 137 -13.41 7.86 -19.72
N LYS A 138 -14.62 8.24 -20.16
CA LYS A 138 -14.88 8.61 -21.57
C LYS A 138 -14.05 9.81 -22.01
N ALA A 139 -13.88 10.79 -21.13
CA ALA A 139 -13.05 11.97 -21.37
C ALA A 139 -11.54 11.71 -21.25
N ASN A 140 -11.12 10.47 -20.94
CA ASN A 140 -9.72 10.09 -20.74
C ASN A 140 -9.01 10.94 -19.66
N MET A 141 -9.77 11.34 -18.62
CA MET A 141 -9.31 12.20 -17.52
C MET A 141 -8.79 11.38 -16.33
N VAL A 142 -9.07 10.08 -16.29
CA VAL A 142 -8.54 9.14 -15.31
C VAL A 142 -7.49 8.26 -15.97
N MET A 143 -6.40 8.00 -15.26
CA MET A 143 -5.29 7.17 -15.71
C MET A 143 -4.64 6.51 -14.50
N ASN A 144 -4.02 5.34 -14.67
CA ASN A 144 -3.25 4.74 -13.59
C ASN A 144 -1.89 5.44 -13.41
N ALA A 145 -1.15 5.09 -12.36
CA ALA A 145 0.10 5.77 -12.03
C ALA A 145 1.18 5.61 -13.11
N ALA A 146 1.24 4.46 -13.79
CA ALA A 146 2.18 4.23 -14.90
C ALA A 146 1.80 5.01 -16.17
N GLU A 147 0.51 5.15 -16.47
CA GLU A 147 0.03 5.96 -17.58
C GLU A 147 0.31 7.45 -17.33
N ALA A 148 0.07 7.93 -16.11
CA ALA A 148 0.44 9.29 -15.69
C ALA A 148 1.95 9.52 -15.80
N ALA A 149 2.75 8.59 -15.28
CA ALA A 149 4.21 8.62 -15.36
C ALA A 149 4.70 8.87 -16.79
N LYS A 150 4.17 8.07 -17.73
CA LYS A 150 4.53 8.12 -19.14
C LYS A 150 4.03 9.40 -19.81
N LYS A 151 2.79 9.81 -19.53
CA LYS A 151 2.15 11.00 -20.14
C LYS A 151 2.83 12.29 -19.72
N TYR A 152 3.20 12.39 -18.44
CA TYR A 152 3.78 13.61 -17.86
C TYR A 152 5.31 13.53 -17.75
N ASN A 153 5.92 12.49 -18.30
CA ASN A 153 7.38 12.24 -18.28
C ASN A 153 7.98 12.38 -16.87
N VAL A 154 7.28 11.87 -15.86
CA VAL A 154 7.62 12.16 -14.46
C VAL A 154 8.67 11.18 -13.93
N TYR A 155 8.84 10.00 -14.54
CA TYR A 155 9.67 8.92 -13.97
C TYR A 155 10.56 8.25 -15.03
N ASP A 156 11.87 8.56 -14.99
CA ASP A 156 12.92 7.75 -15.62
C ASP A 156 13.68 6.90 -14.58
N SER A 157 13.51 7.19 -13.28
CA SER A 157 14.22 6.53 -12.18
C SER A 157 13.50 6.69 -10.82
N GLU A 158 13.81 5.82 -9.86
CA GLU A 158 13.33 5.94 -8.47
C GLU A 158 13.77 7.26 -7.82
N SER A 159 14.93 7.80 -8.26
CA SER A 159 15.45 9.10 -7.82
C SER A 159 14.63 10.29 -8.33
N SER A 160 14.14 10.24 -9.57
CA SER A 160 13.27 11.30 -10.11
C SER A 160 11.91 11.31 -9.41
N LEU A 161 11.36 10.11 -9.11
CA LEU A 161 10.17 9.91 -8.28
C LEU A 161 10.31 10.59 -6.92
N LEU A 162 11.40 10.28 -6.21
CA LEU A 162 11.67 10.85 -4.90
C LEU A 162 11.80 12.38 -4.98
N THR A 163 12.49 12.88 -6.00
CA THR A 163 12.72 14.32 -6.21
C THR A 163 11.43 15.07 -6.49
N SER A 164 10.58 14.58 -7.39
CA SER A 164 9.28 15.19 -7.71
C SER A 164 8.28 15.10 -6.54
N PHE A 165 8.32 14.00 -5.80
CA PHE A 165 7.45 13.81 -4.63
C PHE A 165 7.86 14.69 -3.44
N VAL A 166 9.17 14.85 -3.24
CA VAL A 166 9.74 15.76 -2.24
C VAL A 166 9.51 17.21 -2.66
N SER A 167 9.64 17.55 -3.93
CA SER A 167 9.46 18.93 -4.44
C SER A 167 7.99 19.36 -4.53
N SER A 168 7.05 18.42 -4.62
CA SER A 168 5.61 18.69 -4.64
C SER A 168 5.13 19.40 -3.37
N THR A 169 4.44 20.53 -3.56
CA THR A 169 3.85 21.35 -2.48
C THR A 169 2.51 20.79 -1.97
N SER A 170 1.98 19.73 -2.60
CA SER A 170 0.57 19.36 -2.50
C SER A 170 0.25 18.19 -1.55
N LEU A 171 1.23 17.54 -0.93
CA LEU A 171 0.95 16.40 -0.04
C LEU A 171 1.64 16.55 1.31
N ASN A 172 0.85 16.40 2.38
CA ASN A 172 1.31 16.44 3.78
C ASN A 172 2.43 15.42 4.07
N ILE A 173 2.55 14.36 3.25
CA ILE A 173 3.65 13.39 3.29
C ILE A 173 4.97 13.98 2.77
N GLY A 174 4.95 14.86 1.76
CA GLY A 174 6.17 15.49 1.21
C GLY A 174 6.90 16.36 2.24
N LYS A 175 6.15 17.02 3.13
CA LYS A 175 6.70 17.78 4.27
C LYS A 175 7.39 16.87 5.29
N MET A 176 6.82 15.70 5.58
CA MET A 176 7.40 14.72 6.51
C MET A 176 8.69 14.10 5.95
N LEU A 177 8.73 13.80 4.65
CA LEU A 177 9.93 13.26 4.00
C LEU A 177 11.07 14.29 3.90
N ARG A 178 10.77 15.58 3.66
CA ARG A 178 11.78 16.65 3.74
C ARG A 178 12.42 16.74 5.14
N TRP A 179 11.63 16.54 6.19
CA TRP A 179 12.16 16.48 7.56
C TRP A 179 13.09 15.28 7.76
N MET A 180 12.72 14.09 7.25
CA MET A 180 13.54 12.87 7.35
C MET A 180 14.84 12.95 6.54
N GLN A 181 14.89 13.75 5.48
CA GLN A 181 16.06 13.94 4.62
C GLN A 181 17.02 15.01 5.11
N ASN A 182 16.68 15.77 6.16
CA ASN A 182 17.55 16.80 6.72
C ASN A 182 18.18 16.30 8.04
N PRO A 183 19.47 15.89 8.04
CA PRO A 183 20.09 15.26 9.21
C PRO A 183 20.08 16.14 10.46
N SER A 184 20.11 17.47 10.29
CA SER A 184 20.05 18.42 11.40
C SER A 184 18.68 18.49 12.08
N MET A 185 17.62 18.07 11.39
CA MET A 185 16.25 18.06 11.93
C MET A 185 15.86 16.77 12.63
N LEU A 186 16.71 15.73 12.58
CA LEU A 186 16.52 14.48 13.30
C LEU A 186 16.91 14.57 14.79
N VAL A 187 17.50 15.69 15.21
CA VAL A 187 17.92 15.96 16.59
C VAL A 187 16.83 16.79 17.29
N GLY A 188 15.74 16.15 17.69
CA GLY A 188 14.64 16.82 18.40
C GLY A 188 13.33 16.01 18.40
N PRO A 189 12.34 16.39 19.23
CA PRO A 189 11.05 15.72 19.25
C PRO A 189 10.35 15.87 17.89
N ARG A 190 9.84 14.74 17.37
CA ARG A 190 9.12 14.68 16.09
C ARG A 190 7.97 15.69 16.08
N PRO A 191 7.97 16.71 15.20
CA PRO A 191 6.93 17.72 15.19
C PRO A 191 5.58 17.09 14.87
N ARG A 192 4.53 17.49 15.61
CA ARG A 192 3.17 17.01 15.34
C ARG A 192 2.68 17.65 14.05
N ILE A 193 1.88 16.90 13.27
CA ILE A 193 1.40 17.30 11.93
C ILE A 193 0.78 18.72 11.90
N LYS A 194 0.17 19.17 13.00
CA LYS A 194 -0.45 20.49 13.13
C LYS A 194 0.56 21.65 13.29
N GLU A 195 1.79 21.39 13.71
CA GLU A 195 2.81 22.40 14.06
C GLU A 195 3.74 22.74 12.87
N ILE A 196 3.62 22.02 11.76
CA ILE A 196 4.49 22.17 10.57
C ILE A 196 3.97 23.28 9.62
N SER A 197 2.71 23.74 9.76
CA SER A 197 2.17 24.81 8.90
C SER A 197 2.58 26.22 9.35
N SER A 198 2.78 26.45 10.65
CA SER A 198 3.03 27.77 11.22
C SER A 198 4.51 28.19 11.21
N SER A 199 5.45 27.24 11.28
CA SER A 199 6.89 27.53 11.40
C SER A 199 7.57 27.97 10.10
N LEU A 200 6.97 27.71 8.93
CA LEU A 200 7.55 28.03 7.61
C LEU A 200 7.06 29.36 7.00
N ALA A 201 6.02 29.98 7.57
CA ALA A 201 5.66 31.35 7.20
C ALA A 201 6.70 32.37 7.68
N ALA A 202 7.44 32.05 8.76
CA ALA A 202 8.46 32.93 9.34
C ALA A 202 9.82 32.90 8.62
N VAL A 203 10.04 31.98 7.67
CA VAL A 203 11.33 31.82 6.96
C VAL A 203 11.30 32.46 5.56
N ARG A 204 10.17 33.08 5.18
CA ARG A 204 9.98 33.66 3.84
C ARG A 204 10.21 35.17 3.73
N ASP A 205 10.69 35.81 4.79
CA ASP A 205 11.07 37.22 4.72
C ASP A 205 12.45 37.47 5.34
N PRO A 206 13.50 37.38 4.52
CA PRO A 206 14.65 38.25 4.65
C PRO A 206 14.59 39.25 3.48
N SER A 207 14.43 40.52 3.87
CA SER A 207 14.76 41.74 3.12
C SER A 207 15.87 41.59 2.09
#